data_AF-A0A7S2M5E7-F1
#
_entry.id   AF-A0A7S2M5E7-F1
#
_cell.length_a   1.000
_cell.length_b   1.000
_cell.length_c   1.000
_cell.angle_alpha   90.00
_cell.angle_beta   90.00
_cell.angle_gamma   90.00
#
_symmetry.space_group_name_H-M   'P 1'
#
loop_
_entity.id
_entity.type
_entity.pdbx_description
1 polymer ?
#
loop_
_entity_poly.entity_id
_entity_poly.type
_entity_poly.pdbx_seq_one_letter_code
_entity_poly.pdbx_strand_id
1 'polypeptide(L)'
;ADPLEKPPICPACRAPLCGDLVASACNRVYHRKCLAEIAESGSECPQCGELHAASSSLDLFGISFGDALDPGAAALAVKIAQVETEEGGGDSEAGGTKAESLRAAAALLAMKNNVGERKHHLQEQRALIQAERERCAKQDAKLEAAQKLRATRDSDVSQTHKANQQAEIQRKSLLAKLDAVRQQADVSEYWEKLKQDRETEAKQHLLILVNMAHSPAVITAEVSNFQQHTRESLQRMRKDGGIYTQRLQAARRQKAE
;
A
#
# COMPACT_ATOMS: atom_id res chain seq x y z
N ALA A 1 42.33 -25.07 49.93
CA ALA A 1 41.27 -24.62 49.01
C ALA A 1 40.43 -25.85 48.74
N ASP A 2 39.27 -25.92 49.39
CA ASP A 2 38.37 -27.05 49.22
C ASP A 2 37.98 -27.18 47.75
N PRO A 3 37.87 -28.41 47.22
CA PRO A 3 37.40 -28.63 45.87
C PRO A 3 36.04 -27.97 45.72
N LEU A 4 35.97 -26.96 44.84
CA LEU A 4 34.78 -26.19 44.50
C LEU A 4 33.57 -27.11 44.33
N GLU A 5 32.67 -27.10 45.30
CA GLU A 5 31.38 -27.77 45.21
C GLU A 5 30.67 -27.23 43.97
N LYS A 6 30.36 -28.12 43.02
CA LYS A 6 29.64 -27.74 41.82
C LYS A 6 28.24 -27.29 42.23
N PRO A 7 27.75 -26.12 41.76
CA PRO A 7 26.41 -25.67 42.09
C PRO A 7 25.39 -26.69 41.59
N PRO A 8 24.29 -26.91 42.33
CA PRO A 8 23.26 -27.84 41.91
C PRO A 8 22.60 -27.35 40.60
N ILE A 9 22.22 -28.29 39.74
CA ILE A 9 21.76 -28.03 38.36
C ILE A 9 20.28 -28.42 38.23
N CYS A 10 19.51 -27.58 37.53
CA CYS A 10 18.12 -27.85 37.17
C CYS A 10 18.05 -29.05 36.20
N PRO A 11 17.32 -30.13 36.53
CA PRO A 11 17.24 -31.29 35.64
C PRO A 11 16.57 -31.00 34.29
N ALA A 12 15.71 -29.98 34.22
CA ALA A 12 14.98 -29.62 33.00
C ALA A 12 15.85 -28.82 32.01
N CYS A 13 16.37 -27.66 32.42
CA CYS A 13 17.11 -26.77 31.53
C CYS A 13 18.64 -26.97 31.58
N ARG A 14 19.14 -27.82 32.49
CA ARG A 14 20.57 -28.07 32.74
C ARG A 14 21.40 -26.83 33.11
N ALA A 15 20.74 -25.75 33.53
CA ALA A 15 21.41 -24.57 34.08
C ALA A 15 21.55 -24.68 35.62
N PRO A 16 22.53 -24.00 36.24
CA PRO A 16 22.60 -23.88 37.69
C PRO A 16 21.28 -23.41 38.30
N LEU A 17 20.88 -23.99 39.43
CA LEU A 17 19.68 -23.56 40.14
C LEU A 17 19.87 -22.14 40.69
N CYS A 18 18.98 -21.23 40.29
CA CYS A 18 18.99 -19.82 40.67
C CYS A 18 17.57 -19.23 40.57
N GLY A 19 17.30 -18.14 41.31
CA GLY A 19 16.02 -17.44 41.25
C GLY A 19 14.84 -18.21 41.85
N ASP A 20 13.71 -18.24 41.14
CA ASP A 20 12.47 -18.89 41.60
C ASP A 20 12.55 -20.41 41.49
N LEU A 21 12.73 -21.05 42.64
CA LEU A 21 12.87 -22.49 42.75
C LEU A 21 11.62 -23.14 43.33
N VAL A 22 11.28 -24.32 42.82
CA VAL A 22 10.18 -25.16 43.31
C VAL A 22 10.63 -26.61 43.42
N ALA A 23 10.10 -27.36 44.38
CA ALA A 23 10.28 -28.80 44.45
C ALA A 23 9.10 -29.53 43.79
N SER A 24 9.41 -30.49 42.91
CA SER A 24 8.42 -31.45 42.42
C SER A 24 8.04 -32.48 43.50
N ALA A 25 6.98 -33.26 43.27
CA ALA A 25 6.56 -34.39 44.11
C ALA A 25 7.69 -35.40 44.42
N CYS A 26 8.63 -35.60 43.48
CA CYS A 26 9.77 -36.49 43.66
C CYS A 26 10.95 -35.85 44.44
N ASN A 27 10.72 -34.72 45.11
CA ASN A 27 11.70 -33.95 45.90
C ASN A 27 12.92 -33.46 45.10
N ARG A 28 12.77 -33.24 43.79
CA ARG A 28 13.78 -32.58 42.94
C ARG A 28 13.44 -31.12 42.73
N VAL A 29 14.48 -30.29 42.74
CA VAL A 29 14.38 -28.82 42.62
C VAL A 29 14.50 -28.41 41.16
N TYR A 30 13.57 -27.56 40.72
CA TYR A 30 13.51 -27.01 39.37
C TYR A 30 13.34 -25.49 39.44
N HIS A 31 13.64 -24.80 38.33
CA HIS A 31 13.10 -23.46 38.11
C HIS A 31 11.57 -23.56 37.96
N ARG A 32 10.83 -22.62 38.57
CA ARG A 32 9.35 -22.59 38.52
C ARG A 32 8.80 -22.68 37.09
N LYS A 33 9.41 -21.94 36.16
CA LYS A 33 9.04 -21.96 34.74
C LYS A 33 9.26 -23.32 34.09
N CYS A 34 10.40 -23.95 34.36
CA CYS A 34 10.72 -25.25 33.78
C CYS A 34 9.78 -26.35 34.26
N LEU A 35 9.38 -26.33 35.55
CA LEU A 35 8.41 -27.31 36.05
C LEU A 35 7.02 -27.08 35.44
N ALA A 36 6.62 -25.82 35.26
CA ALA A 36 5.35 -25.46 34.61
C ALA A 36 5.31 -25.90 33.12
N GLU A 37 6.39 -25.70 32.37
CA GLU A 37 6.49 -26.16 30.97
C GLU A 37 6.40 -27.70 30.86
N ILE A 38 7.03 -28.43 31.79
CA ILE A 38 6.92 -29.90 31.86
C ILE A 38 5.47 -30.31 32.16
N ALA A 39 4.81 -29.60 33.08
CA ALA A 39 3.41 -29.84 33.43
C ALA A 39 2.45 -29.59 32.26
N GLU A 40 2.62 -28.48 31.53
CA GLU A 40 1.79 -28.12 30.38
C GLU A 40 2.00 -29.06 29.19
N SER A 41 3.24 -29.50 28.96
CA SER A 41 3.55 -30.47 27.91
C SER A 41 3.13 -31.90 28.23
N GLY A 42 2.76 -32.19 29.50
CA GLY A 42 2.46 -33.54 29.97
C GLY A 42 3.66 -34.48 29.87
N SER A 43 4.88 -33.94 29.90
CA SER A 43 6.11 -34.73 29.79
C SER A 43 6.48 -35.39 31.12
N GLU A 44 7.13 -36.55 31.04
CA GLU A 44 7.64 -37.28 32.21
C GLU A 44 8.78 -36.51 32.87
N CYS A 45 8.88 -36.61 34.20
CA CYS A 45 9.98 -36.03 34.95
C CYS A 45 11.33 -36.59 34.43
N PRO A 46 12.30 -35.74 34.02
CA PRO A 46 13.56 -36.21 33.42
C PRO A 46 14.44 -37.00 34.40
N GLN A 47 14.14 -36.95 35.70
CA GLN A 47 14.92 -37.62 36.73
C GLN A 47 14.31 -38.94 37.22
N CYS A 48 12.98 -39.02 37.38
CA CYS A 48 12.31 -40.23 37.88
C CYS A 48 11.43 -40.95 36.85
N GLY A 49 11.14 -40.33 35.70
CA GLY A 49 10.29 -40.90 34.65
C GLY A 49 8.79 -40.89 34.97
N GLU A 50 8.36 -40.34 36.11
CA GLU A 50 6.93 -40.33 36.49
C GLU A 50 6.21 -39.06 36.00
N LEU A 51 4.91 -39.20 35.69
CA LEU A 51 4.00 -38.12 35.28
C LEU A 51 3.49 -37.25 36.46
N HIS A 52 4.33 -37.04 37.48
CA HIS A 52 3.95 -36.33 38.71
C HIS A 52 4.53 -34.93 38.81
N ALA A 53 5.17 -34.43 37.75
CA ALA A 53 5.81 -33.11 37.74
C ALA A 53 4.80 -31.95 37.97
N ALA A 54 3.52 -32.14 37.63
CA ALA A 54 2.50 -31.09 37.68
C ALA A 54 1.61 -31.09 38.93
N SER A 55 1.34 -32.25 39.53
CA SER A 55 0.21 -32.39 40.46
C SER A 55 0.48 -31.89 41.88
N SER A 56 1.74 -31.59 42.22
CA SER A 56 2.12 -31.01 43.51
C SER A 56 3.48 -30.32 43.43
N SER A 57 3.50 -29.05 43.02
CA SER A 57 4.67 -28.19 43.27
C SER A 57 4.67 -27.80 44.75
N LEU A 58 5.68 -28.26 45.49
CA LEU A 58 5.93 -27.82 46.87
C LEU A 58 6.85 -26.61 46.80
N ASP A 59 6.37 -25.47 47.30
CA ASP A 59 7.22 -24.30 47.50
C ASP A 59 8.23 -24.65 48.60
N LEU A 60 9.52 -24.66 48.24
CA LEU A 60 10.60 -24.97 49.18
C LEU A 60 10.63 -23.87 50.25
N PHE A 61 10.16 -24.21 51.44
CA PHE A 61 10.20 -23.43 52.66
C PHE A 61 9.33 -22.17 52.77
N GLY A 62 8.36 -21.91 51.88
CA GLY A 62 7.47 -20.74 52.03
C GLY A 62 8.19 -19.39 52.16
N ILE A 63 9.48 -19.34 51.78
CA ILE A 63 10.37 -18.19 51.90
C ILE A 63 10.91 -17.95 50.49
N SER A 64 10.36 -16.96 49.82
CA SER A 64 10.98 -16.31 48.67
C SER A 64 12.21 -15.55 49.19
N PHE A 65 13.42 -16.10 49.01
CA PHE A 65 14.68 -15.48 49.47
C PHE A 65 15.09 -14.21 48.71
N GLY A 66 14.18 -13.58 47.96
CA GLY A 66 14.48 -12.46 47.05
C GLY A 66 14.00 -11.09 47.52
N ASP A 67 12.90 -11.00 48.28
CA ASP A 67 12.31 -9.71 48.65
C ASP A 67 11.92 -9.67 50.13
N ALA A 68 12.61 -8.83 50.90
CA ALA A 68 12.31 -8.55 52.31
C ALA A 68 10.93 -7.87 52.54
N LEU A 69 10.12 -7.74 51.49
CA LEU A 69 8.81 -7.10 51.47
C LEU A 69 7.73 -7.99 50.84
N ASP A 70 7.99 -9.30 50.72
CA ASP A 70 6.98 -10.22 50.19
C ASP A 70 5.76 -10.25 51.14
N PRO A 71 4.52 -10.04 50.65
CA PRO A 71 3.30 -10.11 51.44
C PRO A 71 3.17 -11.38 52.30
N GLY A 72 3.82 -12.48 51.91
CA GLY A 72 3.91 -13.69 52.73
C GLY A 72 4.65 -13.47 54.06
N ALA A 73 5.76 -12.73 54.06
CA ALA A 73 6.51 -12.40 55.26
C ALA A 73 5.75 -11.43 56.17
N ALA A 74 5.02 -10.47 55.59
CA ALA A 74 4.15 -9.57 56.34
C ALA A 74 2.96 -10.30 56.99
N ALA A 75 2.32 -11.23 56.27
CA ALA A 75 1.25 -12.06 56.82
C ALA A 75 1.75 -13.00 57.93
N LEU A 76 2.97 -13.53 57.80
CA LEU A 76 3.60 -14.34 58.84
C LEU A 76 3.93 -13.50 60.08
N ALA A 77 4.45 -12.28 59.92
CA ALA A 77 4.72 -11.36 61.03
C ALA A 77 3.44 -10.95 61.78
N VAL A 78 2.32 -10.75 61.07
CA VAL A 78 1.01 -10.50 61.69
C VAL A 78 0.54 -11.72 62.50
N LYS A 79 0.74 -12.94 62.00
CA LYS A 79 0.40 -14.16 62.74
C LYS A 79 1.27 -14.36 63.98
N ILE A 80 2.58 -14.09 63.89
CA ILE A 80 3.49 -14.17 65.05
C ILE A 80 3.08 -13.15 66.12
N ALA A 81 2.73 -11.93 65.72
CA ALA A 81 2.25 -10.91 66.64
C ALA A 81 0.90 -11.24 67.29
N GLN A 82 0.03 -12.02 66.63
CA GLN A 82 -1.24 -12.50 67.20
C GLN A 82 -1.03 -13.62 68.22
N VAL A 83 -0.03 -14.49 68.01
CA VAL A 83 0.30 -15.58 68.95
C VAL A 83 0.92 -15.03 70.24
N GLU A 84 1.69 -13.95 70.17
CA GLU A 84 2.27 -13.31 71.38
C GLU A 84 1.24 -12.58 72.26
N THR A 85 0.02 -12.32 71.76
CA THR A 85 -1.04 -11.64 72.53
C THR A 85 -1.88 -12.55 73.43
N GLU A 86 -1.78 -13.88 73.32
CA GLU A 86 -2.68 -14.79 74.06
C GLU A 86 -2.13 -15.31 75.40
N GLU A 87 -0.84 -15.13 75.73
CA GLU A 87 -0.25 -15.73 76.95
C GLU A 87 0.36 -14.76 77.99
N GLY A 88 0.17 -13.44 77.87
CA GLY A 88 0.81 -12.47 78.77
C GLY A 88 -0.16 -11.49 79.43
N GLY A 89 -0.91 -11.92 80.44
CA GLY A 89 -1.70 -11.03 81.31
C GLY A 89 -0.79 -10.14 82.16
N GLY A 90 -0.46 -8.95 81.64
CA GLY A 90 0.26 -7.91 82.37
C GLY A 90 -0.27 -6.53 81.98
N ASP A 91 -0.95 -5.87 82.92
CA ASP A 91 -1.51 -4.52 82.81
C ASP A 91 -0.41 -3.48 82.53
N SER A 92 -0.05 -3.30 81.26
CA SER A 92 0.86 -2.25 80.80
C SER A 92 0.15 -1.40 79.74
N GLU A 93 -0.42 -0.27 80.18
CA GLU A 93 -0.99 0.80 79.34
C GLU A 93 -0.01 1.34 78.28
N ALA A 94 1.28 1.00 78.37
CA ALA A 94 2.30 1.30 77.37
C ALA A 94 2.19 0.46 76.06
N GLY A 95 1.38 -0.60 76.01
CA GLY A 95 1.23 -1.47 74.83
C GLY A 95 0.38 -0.91 73.68
N GLY A 96 -0.57 -0.01 73.98
CA GLY A 96 -1.54 0.51 73.00
C GLY A 96 -0.91 1.37 71.90
N THR A 97 0.05 2.23 72.27
CA THR A 97 0.70 3.17 71.33
C THR A 97 1.56 2.46 70.27
N LYS A 98 2.16 1.32 70.62
CA LYS A 98 2.97 0.52 69.70
C LYS A 98 2.09 -0.18 68.65
N ALA A 99 0.95 -0.73 69.06
CA ALA A 99 0.02 -1.37 68.13
C ALA A 99 -0.59 -0.37 67.13
N GLU A 100 -0.95 0.83 67.58
CA GLU A 100 -1.45 1.90 66.71
C GLU A 100 -0.39 2.39 65.71
N SER A 101 0.86 2.55 66.18
CA SER A 101 1.99 2.91 65.32
C SER A 101 2.24 1.87 64.23
N LEU A 102 2.17 0.58 64.56
CA LEU A 102 2.32 -0.51 63.59
C LEU A 102 1.19 -0.54 62.56
N ARG A 103 -0.07 -0.29 62.96
CA ARG A 103 -1.20 -0.19 62.02
C ARG A 103 -1.04 1.01 61.07
N ALA A 104 -0.61 2.15 61.59
CA ALA A 104 -0.35 3.34 60.78
C ALA A 104 0.79 3.09 59.77
N ALA A 105 1.87 2.44 60.20
CA ALA A 105 2.97 2.04 59.32
C ALA A 105 2.51 1.06 58.22
N ALA A 106 1.69 0.06 58.58
CA ALA A 106 1.11 -0.87 57.60
C ALA A 106 0.21 -0.15 56.58
N ALA A 107 -0.62 0.80 57.01
CA ALA A 107 -1.45 1.60 56.12
C ALA A 107 -0.61 2.47 55.15
N LEU A 108 0.48 3.06 55.62
CA LEU A 108 1.41 3.83 54.78
C LEU A 108 2.11 2.94 53.75
N LEU A 109 2.52 1.73 54.13
CA LEU A 109 3.11 0.76 53.20
C LEU A 109 2.10 0.31 52.13
N ALA A 110 0.86 0.02 52.52
CA ALA A 110 -0.21 -0.30 51.57
C ALA A 110 -0.47 0.85 50.59
N MET A 111 -0.54 2.10 51.09
CA MET A 111 -0.70 3.28 50.23
C MET A 111 0.49 3.47 49.29
N LYS A 112 1.73 3.26 49.76
CA LYS A 112 2.94 3.33 48.93
C LYS A 112 2.90 2.31 47.80
N ASN A 113 2.48 1.07 48.08
CA ASN A 113 2.34 0.02 47.07
C ASN A 113 1.28 0.40 46.03
N ASN A 114 0.10 0.86 46.46
CA ASN A 114 -0.95 1.34 45.55
C ASN A 114 -0.48 2.50 44.65
N VAL A 115 0.33 3.44 45.19
CA VAL A 115 0.92 4.52 44.39
C VAL A 115 1.93 3.97 43.40
N GLY A 116 2.74 2.97 43.79
CA GLY A 116 3.67 2.27 42.91
C GLY A 116 2.96 1.60 41.74
N GLU A 117 1.92 0.82 42.01
CA GLU A 117 1.10 0.14 41.00
C GLU A 117 0.44 1.14 40.04
N ARG A 118 -0.18 2.20 40.57
CA ARG A 118 -0.79 3.24 39.73
C ARG A 118 0.25 3.96 38.88
N LYS A 119 1.44 4.20 39.40
CA LYS A 119 2.54 4.81 38.64
C LYS A 119 3.00 3.89 37.51
N HIS A 120 3.14 2.59 37.78
CA HIS A 120 3.46 1.59 36.75
C HIS A 120 2.39 1.57 35.66
N HIS A 121 1.11 1.48 36.05
CA HIS A 121 0.00 1.48 35.12
C HIS A 121 -0.06 2.74 34.26
N LEU A 122 0.16 3.92 34.85
CA LEU A 122 0.24 5.18 34.08
C LEU A 122 1.41 5.19 33.11
N GLN A 123 2.55 4.59 33.47
CA GLN A 123 3.70 4.49 32.57
C GLN A 123 3.42 3.54 31.40
N GLU A 124 2.77 2.41 31.64
CA GLU A 124 2.30 1.49 30.59
C GLU A 124 1.31 2.18 29.65
N GLN A 125 0.30 2.86 30.18
CA GLN A 125 -0.68 3.59 29.37
C GLN A 125 -0.02 4.69 28.52
N ARG A 126 0.97 5.42 29.07
CA ARG A 126 1.73 6.41 28.30
C ARG A 126 2.52 5.78 27.17
N ALA A 127 3.15 4.63 27.41
CA ALA A 127 3.88 3.89 26.37
C ALA A 127 2.93 3.41 25.26
N LEU A 128 1.74 2.91 25.62
CA LEU A 128 0.71 2.51 24.65
C LEU A 128 0.21 3.70 23.82
N ILE A 129 -0.09 4.84 24.45
CA ILE A 129 -0.51 6.07 23.74
C ILE A 129 0.59 6.53 22.77
N GLN A 130 1.86 6.46 23.19
CA GLN A 130 2.98 6.83 22.32
C GLN A 130 3.09 5.88 21.13
N ALA A 131 3.01 4.57 21.34
CA ALA A 131 3.06 3.58 20.27
C ALA A 131 1.92 3.77 19.25
N GLU A 132 0.70 4.04 19.71
CA GLU A 132 -0.44 4.32 18.82
C GLU A 132 -0.27 5.64 18.06
N ARG A 133 0.29 6.69 18.69
CA ARG A 133 0.61 7.95 17.98
C ARG A 133 1.63 7.74 16.86
N GLU A 134 2.67 6.95 17.11
CA GLU A 134 3.66 6.60 16.09
C GLU A 134 3.03 5.78 14.95
N ARG A 135 2.08 4.90 15.26
CA ARG A 135 1.32 4.15 14.26
C ARG A 135 0.45 5.05 13.40
N CYS A 136 -0.30 5.97 14.01
CA CYS A 136 -1.10 6.97 13.28
C CYS A 136 -0.22 7.83 12.37
N ALA A 137 0.90 8.36 12.89
CA ALA A 137 1.82 9.16 12.08
C ALA A 137 2.38 8.39 10.87
N LYS A 138 2.68 7.09 11.02
CA LYS A 138 3.09 6.22 9.91
C LYS A 138 1.96 6.01 8.89
N GLN A 139 0.71 5.91 9.33
CA GLN A 139 -0.45 5.78 8.44
C GLN A 139 -0.74 7.08 7.68
N ASP A 140 -0.65 8.23 8.35
CA ASP A 140 -0.82 9.55 7.74
C ASP A 140 0.25 9.79 6.66
N ALA A 141 1.52 9.48 6.95
CA ALA A 141 2.60 9.58 5.97
C ALA A 141 2.37 8.67 4.75
N LYS A 142 1.86 7.45 4.95
CA LYS A 142 1.50 6.53 3.85
C LYS A 142 0.35 7.09 3.01
N LEU A 143 -0.66 7.67 3.66
CA LEU A 143 -1.81 8.27 3.00
C LEU A 143 -1.39 9.49 2.16
N GLU A 144 -0.54 10.37 2.71
CA GLU A 144 0.00 11.52 1.98
C GLU A 144 0.82 11.08 0.77
N ALA A 145 1.68 10.07 0.92
CA ALA A 145 2.45 9.52 -0.19
C ALA A 145 1.55 8.92 -1.29
N ALA A 146 0.50 8.20 -0.90
CA ALA A 146 -0.48 7.65 -1.84
C ALA A 146 -1.27 8.73 -2.57
N GLN A 147 -1.63 9.82 -1.88
CA GLN A 147 -2.30 10.97 -2.48
C GLN A 147 -1.42 11.69 -3.50
N LYS A 148 -0.13 11.89 -3.19
CA LYS A 148 0.84 12.44 -4.15
C LYS A 148 0.97 11.57 -5.39
N LEU A 149 1.10 10.25 -5.22
CA LEU A 149 1.18 9.30 -6.33
C LEU A 149 -0.11 9.28 -7.19
N ARG A 150 -1.27 9.45 -6.55
CA ARG A 150 -2.54 9.56 -7.28
C ARG A 150 -2.57 10.84 -8.11
N ALA A 151 -2.19 11.98 -7.54
CA ALA A 151 -2.17 13.25 -8.26
C ALA A 151 -1.23 13.23 -9.48
N THR A 152 -0.07 12.58 -9.38
CA THR A 152 0.83 12.41 -10.54
C THR A 152 0.19 11.54 -11.62
N ARG A 153 -0.43 10.41 -11.24
CA ARG A 153 -1.12 9.52 -12.18
C ARG A 153 -2.29 10.20 -12.88
N ASP A 154 -3.07 11.00 -12.15
CA ASP A 154 -4.20 11.75 -12.74
C ASP A 154 -3.71 12.78 -13.77
N SER A 155 -2.55 13.40 -13.52
CA SER A 155 -1.89 14.29 -14.48
C SER A 155 -1.43 13.54 -15.74
N ASP A 156 -0.78 12.39 -15.58
CA ASP A 156 -0.31 11.54 -16.69
C ASP A 156 -1.49 11.03 -17.55
N VAL A 157 -2.58 10.60 -16.91
CA VAL A 157 -3.81 10.18 -17.60
C VAL A 157 -4.43 11.34 -18.39
N SER A 158 -4.45 12.55 -17.83
CA SER A 158 -4.95 13.73 -18.56
C SER A 158 -4.06 14.07 -19.77
N GLN A 159 -2.74 14.00 -19.63
CA GLN A 159 -1.79 14.28 -20.71
C GLN A 159 -1.89 13.24 -21.83
N THR A 160 -1.91 11.95 -21.48
CA THR A 160 -2.07 10.85 -22.46
C THR A 160 -3.40 10.92 -23.18
N HIS A 161 -4.49 11.28 -22.49
CA HIS A 161 -5.79 11.48 -23.13
C HIS A 161 -5.76 12.62 -24.15
N LYS A 162 -5.17 13.78 -23.81
CA LYS A 162 -5.00 14.90 -24.75
C LYS A 162 -4.15 14.51 -25.97
N ALA A 163 -3.05 13.78 -25.75
CA ALA A 163 -2.20 13.30 -26.83
C ALA A 163 -2.96 12.34 -27.77
N ASN A 164 -3.78 11.43 -27.20
CA ASN A 164 -4.60 10.51 -27.98
C ASN A 164 -5.65 11.27 -28.83
N GLN A 165 -6.34 12.25 -28.24
CA GLN A 165 -7.28 13.10 -28.98
C GLN A 165 -6.62 13.84 -30.15
N GLN A 166 -5.41 14.39 -29.93
CA GLN A 166 -4.64 15.05 -30.99
C GLN A 166 -4.26 14.06 -32.10
N ALA A 167 -3.82 12.85 -31.74
CA ALA A 167 -3.51 11.80 -32.71
C ALA A 167 -4.75 11.38 -33.51
N GLU A 168 -5.93 11.29 -32.90
CA GLU A 168 -7.18 10.99 -33.61
C GLU A 168 -7.56 12.08 -34.61
N ILE A 169 -7.44 13.36 -34.23
CA ILE A 169 -7.70 14.50 -35.11
C ILE A 169 -6.72 14.47 -36.29
N GLN A 170 -5.43 14.23 -36.03
CA GLN A 170 -4.42 14.11 -37.09
C GLN A 170 -4.71 12.93 -38.01
N ARG A 171 -5.08 11.76 -37.46
CA ARG A 171 -5.47 10.58 -38.24
C ARG A 171 -6.64 10.89 -39.17
N LYS A 172 -7.70 11.51 -38.65
CA LYS A 172 -8.87 11.92 -39.46
C LYS A 172 -8.47 12.90 -40.57
N SER A 173 -7.62 13.88 -40.26
CA SER A 173 -7.11 14.83 -41.25
C SER A 173 -6.29 14.16 -42.35
N LEU A 174 -5.40 13.23 -41.99
CA LEU A 174 -4.58 12.49 -42.96
C LEU A 174 -5.43 11.57 -43.84
N LEU A 175 -6.43 10.89 -43.26
CA LEU A 175 -7.39 10.09 -44.04
C LEU A 175 -8.14 10.96 -45.05
N ALA A 176 -8.64 12.12 -44.64
CA ALA A 176 -9.31 13.05 -45.54
C ALA A 176 -8.38 13.55 -46.68
N LYS A 177 -7.10 13.84 -46.38
CA LYS A 177 -6.11 14.20 -47.41
C LYS A 177 -5.83 13.06 -48.37
N LEU A 178 -5.72 11.84 -47.86
CA LEU A 178 -5.46 10.64 -48.65
C LEU A 178 -6.65 10.33 -49.59
N ASP A 179 -7.88 10.50 -49.10
CA ASP A 179 -9.08 10.36 -49.91
C ASP A 179 -9.17 11.45 -51.01
N ALA A 180 -8.80 12.69 -50.69
CA ALA A 180 -8.72 13.76 -51.70
C ALA A 180 -7.70 13.46 -52.81
N VAL A 181 -6.52 12.94 -52.46
CA VAL A 181 -5.50 12.53 -53.44
C VAL A 181 -5.98 11.37 -54.30
N ARG A 182 -6.67 10.37 -53.72
CA ARG A 182 -7.28 9.27 -54.48
C ARG A 182 -8.30 9.78 -55.48
N GLN A 183 -9.23 10.63 -55.04
CA GLN A 183 -10.24 11.25 -55.91
C GLN A 183 -9.60 12.02 -57.07
N GLN A 184 -8.51 12.75 -56.81
CA GLN A 184 -7.80 13.47 -57.87
C GLN A 184 -7.13 12.52 -58.88
N ALA A 185 -6.54 11.41 -58.42
CA ALA A 185 -5.95 10.39 -59.28
C ALA A 185 -7.02 9.73 -60.16
N ASP A 186 -8.16 9.37 -59.57
CA ASP A 186 -9.30 8.75 -60.25
C ASP A 186 -9.89 9.66 -61.33
N VAL A 187 -10.05 10.96 -61.05
CA VAL A 187 -10.51 11.96 -62.04
C VAL A 187 -9.48 12.12 -63.17
N SER A 188 -8.19 12.07 -62.86
CA SER A 188 -7.12 12.14 -63.86
C SER A 188 -7.12 10.94 -64.79
N GLU A 189 -7.31 9.72 -64.26
CA GLU A 189 -7.42 8.48 -65.05
C GLU A 189 -8.68 8.50 -65.95
N TYR A 190 -9.82 8.93 -65.41
CA TYR A 190 -11.04 9.12 -66.20
C TYR A 190 -10.81 10.06 -67.38
N TRP A 191 -10.11 11.18 -67.15
CA TRP A 191 -9.80 12.16 -68.18
C TRP A 191 -8.83 11.64 -69.24
N GLU A 192 -7.83 10.87 -68.85
CA GLU A 192 -6.91 10.23 -69.80
C GLU A 192 -7.64 9.26 -70.73
N LYS A 193 -8.60 8.48 -70.22
CA LYS A 193 -9.45 7.59 -71.04
C LYS A 193 -10.30 8.38 -72.05
N LEU A 194 -10.86 9.51 -71.63
CA LEU A 194 -11.59 10.40 -72.54
C LEU A 194 -10.70 10.98 -73.64
N LYS A 195 -9.47 11.40 -73.32
CA LYS A 195 -8.52 11.91 -74.32
C LYS A 195 -8.11 10.89 -75.38
N GLN A 196 -8.19 9.60 -75.06
CA GLN A 196 -7.86 8.50 -75.96
C GLN A 196 -9.07 8.03 -76.79
N ASP A 197 -10.17 8.79 -76.81
CA ASP A 197 -11.45 8.45 -77.45
C ASP A 197 -12.06 7.13 -76.96
N ARG A 198 -11.74 6.71 -75.73
CA ARG A 198 -12.26 5.48 -75.09
C ARG A 198 -13.46 5.76 -74.19
N GLU A 199 -14.54 6.30 -74.78
CA GLU A 199 -15.70 6.76 -74.02
C GLU A 199 -16.39 5.65 -73.21
N THR A 200 -16.46 4.43 -73.75
CA THR A 200 -17.09 3.28 -73.07
C THR A 200 -16.30 2.86 -71.83
N GLU A 201 -14.97 2.80 -71.92
CA GLU A 201 -14.07 2.52 -70.79
C GLU A 201 -14.11 3.64 -69.74
N ALA A 202 -14.14 4.91 -70.18
CA ALA A 202 -14.26 6.06 -69.29
C ALA A 202 -15.57 6.01 -68.50
N LYS A 203 -16.70 5.71 -69.15
CA LYS A 203 -18.00 5.56 -68.49
C LYS A 203 -18.03 4.40 -67.50
N GLN A 204 -17.45 3.24 -67.87
CA GLN A 204 -17.34 2.10 -66.97
C GLN A 204 -16.48 2.43 -65.74
N HIS A 205 -15.36 3.11 -65.94
CA HIS A 205 -14.49 3.55 -64.84
C HIS A 205 -15.21 4.52 -63.91
N LEU A 206 -15.95 5.51 -64.44
CA LEU A 206 -16.75 6.42 -63.63
C LEU A 206 -17.81 5.69 -62.80
N LEU A 207 -18.47 4.68 -63.38
CA LEU A 207 -19.44 3.84 -62.65
C LEU A 207 -18.79 3.07 -61.51
N ILE A 208 -17.60 2.51 -61.72
CA ILE A 208 -16.83 1.83 -60.67
C ILE A 208 -16.48 2.81 -59.55
N LEU A 209 -15.97 4.00 -59.89
CA LEU A 209 -15.60 5.03 -58.93
C LEU A 209 -16.79 5.52 -58.09
N VAL A 210 -17.92 5.79 -58.74
CA VAL A 210 -19.17 6.21 -58.08
C VAL A 210 -19.69 5.13 -57.14
N ASN A 211 -19.57 3.85 -57.49
CA ASN A 211 -20.01 2.74 -56.66
C ASN A 211 -19.07 2.46 -55.47
N MET A 212 -17.78 2.78 -55.60
CA MET A 212 -16.79 2.57 -54.54
C MET A 212 -16.65 3.75 -53.58
N ALA A 213 -17.06 4.95 -53.99
CA ALA A 213 -16.89 6.15 -53.19
C ALA A 213 -17.96 6.29 -52.10
N HIS A 214 -17.51 6.69 -50.90
CA HIS A 214 -18.40 7.02 -49.78
C HIS A 214 -19.32 8.21 -50.07
N SER A 215 -18.91 9.11 -50.96
CA SER A 215 -19.70 10.27 -51.37
C SER A 215 -19.59 10.45 -52.89
N PRO A 216 -20.51 9.84 -53.67
CA PRO A 216 -20.48 9.93 -55.13
C PRO A 216 -20.71 11.36 -55.64
N ALA A 217 -21.34 12.23 -54.84
CA ALA A 217 -21.55 13.64 -55.17
C ALA A 217 -20.24 14.43 -55.35
N VAL A 218 -19.17 14.04 -54.66
CA VAL A 218 -17.86 14.72 -54.79
C VAL A 218 -17.24 14.41 -56.15
N ILE A 219 -17.31 13.15 -56.58
CA ILE A 219 -16.77 12.72 -57.88
C ILE A 219 -17.52 13.41 -59.02
N THR A 220 -18.85 13.47 -58.96
CA THR A 220 -19.64 14.13 -60.02
C THR A 220 -19.39 15.64 -60.07
N ALA A 221 -19.22 16.28 -58.91
CA ALA A 221 -18.84 17.69 -58.83
C ALA A 221 -17.46 17.95 -59.44
N GLU A 222 -16.45 17.11 -59.14
CA GLU A 222 -15.11 17.26 -59.71
C GLU A 222 -15.07 17.02 -61.22
N VAL A 223 -15.79 16.02 -61.73
CA VAL A 223 -15.95 15.82 -63.19
C VAL A 223 -16.57 17.06 -63.84
N SER A 224 -17.59 17.65 -63.22
CA SER A 224 -18.23 18.88 -63.71
C SER A 224 -17.27 20.08 -63.70
N ASN A 225 -16.53 20.28 -62.60
CA ASN A 225 -15.52 21.33 -62.47
C ASN A 225 -14.41 21.18 -63.51
N PHE A 226 -13.96 19.94 -63.75
CA PHE A 226 -12.95 19.64 -64.75
C PHE A 226 -13.45 19.94 -66.18
N GLN A 227 -14.68 19.55 -66.51
CA GLN A 227 -15.32 19.91 -67.78
C GLN A 227 -15.40 21.42 -67.96
N GLN A 228 -15.80 22.15 -66.91
CA GLN A 228 -15.90 23.59 -66.92
C GLN A 228 -14.53 24.26 -67.13
N HIS A 229 -13.50 23.83 -66.39
CA HIS A 229 -12.13 24.31 -66.57
C HIS A 229 -11.62 24.09 -68.01
N THR A 230 -11.93 22.93 -68.59
CA THR A 230 -11.57 22.62 -69.98
C THR A 230 -12.28 23.55 -70.96
N ARG A 231 -13.58 23.80 -70.78
CA ARG A 231 -14.35 24.75 -71.60
C ARG A 231 -13.76 26.16 -71.53
N GLU A 232 -13.42 26.62 -70.34
CA GLU A 232 -12.81 27.94 -70.12
C GLU A 232 -11.43 28.05 -70.76
N SER A 233 -10.62 26.99 -70.65
CA SER A 233 -9.30 26.92 -71.31
C SER A 233 -9.42 26.99 -72.83
N LEU A 234 -10.35 26.22 -73.43
CA LEU A 234 -10.64 26.28 -74.86
C LEU A 234 -11.16 27.65 -75.30
N GLN A 235 -12.02 28.29 -74.51
CA GLN A 235 -12.49 29.64 -74.80
C GLN A 235 -11.35 30.67 -74.75
N ARG A 236 -10.43 30.55 -73.80
CA ARG A 236 -9.22 31.38 -73.73
C ARG A 236 -8.37 31.19 -74.99
N MET A 237 -8.05 29.95 -75.36
CA MET A 237 -7.28 29.66 -76.57
C MET A 237 -7.96 30.19 -77.86
N ARG A 238 -9.29 30.11 -77.95
CA ARG A 238 -10.04 30.70 -79.09
C ARG A 238 -9.94 32.21 -79.13
N LYS A 239 -10.05 32.89 -77.99
CA LYS A 239 -9.88 34.34 -77.88
C LYS A 239 -8.46 34.75 -78.28
N ASP A 240 -7.45 34.07 -77.77
CA ASP A 240 -6.05 34.33 -78.07
C ASP A 240 -5.73 34.08 -79.55
N GLY A 241 -6.25 33.00 -80.13
CA GLY A 241 -6.16 32.71 -81.56
C GLY A 241 -6.84 33.79 -82.42
N GLY A 242 -7.99 34.32 -81.95
CA GLY A 242 -8.67 35.45 -82.59
C GLY A 242 -7.81 36.72 -82.57
N ILE A 243 -7.23 37.06 -81.43
CA ILE A 243 -6.30 38.21 -81.29
C ILE A 243 -5.09 38.03 -82.21
N TYR A 244 -4.50 36.85 -82.27
CA TYR A 244 -3.38 36.56 -83.15
C TYR A 244 -3.74 36.72 -84.63
N THR A 245 -4.90 36.21 -85.03
CA THR A 245 -5.39 36.33 -86.41
C THR A 245 -5.66 37.78 -86.80
N GLN A 246 -6.26 38.57 -85.91
CA GLN A 246 -6.49 40.00 -86.13
C GLN A 246 -5.16 40.75 -86.28
N ARG A 247 -4.18 40.48 -85.42
CA ARG A 247 -2.83 41.06 -85.53
C ARG A 247 -2.18 40.71 -86.87
N LEU A 248 -2.29 39.46 -87.30
CA LEU A 248 -1.76 39.01 -88.58
C LEU A 248 -2.44 39.72 -89.77
N GLN A 249 -3.76 39.88 -89.73
CA GLN A 249 -4.51 40.62 -90.76
C GLN A 249 -4.14 42.09 -90.81
N ALA A 250 -3.99 42.74 -89.65
CA ALA A 250 -3.55 44.13 -89.56
C ALA A 250 -2.15 44.31 -90.17
N ALA A 251 -1.21 43.42 -89.83
CA ALA A 251 0.14 43.43 -90.41
C ALA A 251 0.12 43.21 -91.94
N ARG A 252 -0.77 42.36 -92.45
CA ARG A 252 -0.95 42.16 -93.90
C ARG A 252 -1.51 43.41 -94.60
N ARG A 253 -2.44 44.12 -93.99
CA ARG A 253 -2.98 45.38 -94.53
C ARG A 253 -1.91 46.47 -94.57
N GLN A 254 -1.15 46.63 -93.50
CA GLN A 254 -0.02 47.58 -93.44
C GLN A 254 1.07 47.31 -94.48
N LYS A 255 1.24 46.06 -94.93
CA LYS A 255 2.21 45.71 -95.98
C LYS A 255 1.66 45.96 -97.41
N ALA A 256 0.34 46.06 -97.55
CA ALA A 256 -0.31 46.27 -98.85
C ALA A 256 -0.49 47.76 -99.19
N GLU A 257 -0.47 48.62 -98.18
CA GLU A 257 -0.35 50.09 -98.30
C GLU A 257 1.11 50.49 -98.56
#